data_AF-A0A9Y2KVJ8-F1
#
_entry.id   AF-A0A9Y2KVJ8-F1
#
_cell.length_a   1.000
_cell.length_b   1.000
_cell.length_c   1.000
_cell.angle_alpha   90.00
_cell.angle_beta   90.00
_cell.angle_gamma   90.00
#
_symmetry.space_group_name_H-M   'P 1'
#
loop_
_entity.id
_entity.type
_entity.pdbx_description
1 polymer ?
#
loop_
_entity_poly.entity_id
_entity_poly.type
_entity_poly.pdbx_seq_one_letter_code
_entity_poly.pdbx_strand_id
1 'polypeptide(L)'
;MAEHHKEGQRKRQAKLAGHPEWMNYPRTRPRALKAGTDFFFSGRMCKNRHYNLRSVLGSRCVACEEKAQDVSPSLAAFMHDWLFDL
;
A
#
# COMPACT_ATOMS: atom_id res chain seq x y z
N MET A 1 1.54 -29.28 4.10
CA MET A 1 0.61 -28.68 5.10
C MET A 1 0.90 -27.21 5.45
N ALA A 2 1.97 -26.56 4.98
CA ALA A 2 2.29 -25.16 5.32
C ALA A 2 1.64 -24.08 4.43
N GLU A 3 1.08 -24.46 3.26
CA GLU A 3 0.54 -23.50 2.29
C GLU A 3 -0.83 -22.93 2.70
N HIS A 4 -1.71 -23.78 3.25
CA HIS A 4 -3.06 -23.39 3.70
C HIS A 4 -3.06 -22.34 4.83
N HIS A 5 -2.11 -22.42 5.77
CA HIS A 5 -2.00 -21.44 6.86
C HIS A 5 -1.71 -20.02 6.37
N LYS A 6 -0.87 -19.90 5.33
CA LYS A 6 -0.45 -18.59 4.80
C LYS A 6 -1.55 -17.91 3.98
N GLU A 7 -2.44 -18.70 3.37
CA GLU A 7 -3.60 -18.19 2.65
C GLU A 7 -4.68 -17.67 3.60
N GLY A 8 -4.93 -18.38 4.71
CA GLY A 8 -5.83 -17.92 5.77
C GLY A 8 -5.42 -16.57 6.34
N GLN A 9 -4.12 -16.35 6.57
CA GLN A 9 -3.60 -15.07 7.05
C GLN A 9 -3.86 -13.94 6.04
N ARG A 10 -3.57 -14.17 4.75
CA ARG A 10 -3.78 -13.18 3.67
C ARG A 10 -5.24 -12.74 3.57
N LYS A 11 -6.18 -13.69 3.61
CA LYS A 11 -7.62 -13.42 3.56
C LYS A 11 -8.09 -12.60 4.76
N ARG A 12 -7.59 -12.91 5.97
CA ARG A 12 -7.87 -12.12 7.18
C ARG A 12 -7.41 -10.67 7.05
N GLN A 13 -6.21 -10.44 6.49
CA GLN A 13 -5.70 -9.08 6.30
C GLN A 13 -6.47 -8.28 5.26
N ALA A 14 -6.86 -8.90 4.13
CA ALA A 14 -7.73 -8.26 3.14
C ALA A 14 -9.07 -7.82 3.76
N LYS A 15 -9.70 -8.70 4.56
CA LYS A 15 -10.93 -8.39 5.28
C LYS A 15 -10.74 -7.27 6.31
N LEU A 16 -9.64 -7.30 7.07
CA LEU A 16 -9.33 -6.28 8.07
C LEU A 16 -9.14 -4.89 7.44
N ALA A 17 -8.56 -4.84 6.24
CA ALA A 17 -8.42 -3.60 5.48
C ALA A 17 -9.72 -3.14 4.81
N GLY A 18 -10.82 -3.90 4.91
CA GLY A 18 -12.09 -3.58 4.26
C GLY A 18 -12.15 -3.94 2.77
N HIS A 19 -11.11 -4.56 2.22
CA HIS A 19 -10.95 -4.85 0.80
C HIS A 19 -10.82 -6.36 0.52
N PRO A 20 -11.90 -7.14 0.66
CA PRO A 20 -11.86 -8.58 0.38
C PRO A 20 -11.48 -8.90 -1.09
N GLU A 21 -11.74 -7.99 -2.03
CA GLU A 21 -11.43 -8.10 -3.45
C GLU A 21 -9.93 -8.21 -3.73
N TRP A 22 -9.07 -7.76 -2.80
CA TRP A 22 -7.61 -7.88 -2.95
C TRP A 22 -7.12 -9.33 -3.02
N MET A 23 -7.94 -10.30 -2.61
CA MET A 23 -7.62 -11.71 -2.76
C MET A 23 -7.53 -12.17 -4.22
N ASN A 24 -8.23 -11.49 -5.14
CA ASN A 24 -8.21 -11.78 -6.58
C ASN A 24 -6.88 -11.41 -7.22
N TYR A 25 -6.13 -10.48 -6.61
CA TYR A 25 -4.81 -10.12 -7.10
C TYR A 25 -3.83 -11.26 -6.88
N PRO A 26 -2.80 -11.39 -7.72
CA PRO A 26 -1.74 -12.35 -7.50
C PRO A 26 -1.00 -12.10 -6.18
N ARG A 27 -0.49 -13.18 -5.57
CA ARG A 27 0.19 -13.10 -4.27
C ARG A 27 1.58 -12.47 -4.32
N THR A 28 2.29 -12.67 -5.43
CA THR A 28 3.69 -12.29 -5.58
C THR A 28 3.89 -11.51 -6.86
N ARG A 29 4.92 -10.65 -6.88
CA ARG A 29 5.29 -9.85 -8.05
C ARG A 29 5.49 -10.70 -9.33
N PRO A 30 6.22 -11.84 -9.32
CA PRO A 30 6.36 -12.66 -10.53
C PRO A 30 5.03 -13.22 -11.04
N ARG A 31 4.10 -13.55 -10.14
CA ARG A 31 2.76 -14.01 -10.54
C ARG A 31 1.92 -12.87 -11.13
N ALA A 32 2.06 -11.65 -10.62
CA ALA A 32 1.41 -10.47 -11.19
C ALA A 32 1.93 -10.11 -12.58
N LEU A 33 3.26 -10.16 -12.77
CA LEU A 33 3.86 -10.01 -14.10
C LEU A 33 3.33 -11.07 -15.08
N LYS A 34 3.26 -12.33 -14.66
CA LYS A 34 2.73 -13.41 -15.50
C LYS A 34 1.23 -13.24 -15.80
N ALA A 35 0.47 -12.68 -14.86
CA ALA A 35 -0.95 -12.41 -15.02
C ALA A 35 -1.25 -11.11 -15.78
N GLY A 36 -0.24 -10.30 -16.10
CA GLY A 36 -0.41 -9.00 -16.75
C GLY A 36 -1.07 -7.94 -15.86
N THR A 37 -0.95 -8.06 -14.54
CA THR A 37 -1.54 -7.10 -13.59
C THR A 37 -0.47 -6.19 -13.00
N ASP A 38 -0.74 -4.89 -12.90
CA ASP A 38 0.20 -3.92 -12.36
C ASP A 38 0.36 -3.98 -10.84
N PHE A 39 -0.54 -4.68 -10.15
CA PHE A 39 -0.57 -4.79 -8.70
C PHE A 39 -0.56 -6.24 -8.21
N PHE A 40 -0.07 -6.43 -7.00
CA PHE A 40 -0.12 -7.70 -6.30
C PHE A 40 -0.45 -7.50 -4.83
N PHE A 41 -1.13 -8.47 -4.21
CA PHE A 41 -1.45 -8.43 -2.80
C PHE A 41 -0.73 -9.55 -2.05
N SER A 42 0.31 -9.20 -1.29
CA SER A 42 1.07 -10.20 -0.54
C SER A 42 0.46 -10.59 0.81
N GLY A 43 -0.47 -9.79 1.34
CA GLY A 43 -0.99 -9.91 2.71
C GLY A 43 0.02 -9.57 3.80
N ARG A 44 1.20 -9.06 3.44
CA ARG A 44 2.25 -8.64 4.39
C ARG A 44 2.18 -7.13 4.62
N MET A 45 2.21 -6.76 5.89
CA MET A 45 2.32 -5.37 6.34
C MET A 45 3.55 -4.70 5.72
N CYS A 46 3.43 -3.45 5.23
CA CYS A 46 4.58 -2.68 4.77
C CYS A 46 5.36 -2.04 5.92
N LYS A 47 6.52 -1.43 5.62
CA LYS A 47 7.35 -0.73 6.63
C LYS A 47 6.57 0.37 7.36
N ASN A 48 5.71 1.10 6.64
CA ASN A 48 4.83 2.13 7.19
C ASN A 48 3.52 1.56 7.76
N ARG A 49 3.49 0.27 8.12
CA ARG A 49 2.37 -0.42 8.79
C ARG A 49 1.04 -0.50 8.01
N HIS A 50 1.06 -0.34 6.69
CA HIS A 50 -0.12 -0.51 5.85
C HIS A 50 -0.29 -1.96 5.38
N TYR A 51 -1.55 -2.43 5.33
CA TYR A 51 -1.97 -3.58 4.56
C TYR A 51 -2.65 -3.05 3.30
N ASN A 52 -1.95 -3.06 2.17
CA ASN A 52 -2.48 -2.60 0.87
C ASN A 52 -1.82 -3.38 -0.28
N LEU A 53 -2.36 -3.23 -1.48
CA LEU A 53 -1.76 -3.60 -2.75
C LEU A 53 -0.36 -3.02 -2.88
N ARG A 54 0.45 -3.70 -3.69
CA ARG A 54 1.80 -3.27 -4.04
C ARG A 54 1.96 -3.21 -5.54
N SER A 55 2.62 -2.16 -6.01
CA SER A 55 2.96 -1.98 -7.42
C SER A 55 4.01 -2.98 -7.86
N VAL A 56 3.83 -3.57 -9.04
CA VAL A 56 4.82 -4.46 -9.67
C VAL A 56 6.06 -3.66 -10.10
N LEU A 57 5.82 -2.44 -10.59
CA LEU A 57 6.84 -1.42 -10.88
C LEU A 57 7.29 -0.76 -9.58
N GLY A 58 8.31 -1.32 -8.92
CA GLY A 58 8.94 -0.74 -7.73
C GLY A 58 8.60 -1.40 -6.40
N SER A 59 7.65 -2.33 -6.34
CA SER A 59 7.25 -3.06 -5.11
C SER A 59 6.83 -2.14 -3.95
N ARG A 60 6.37 -0.93 -4.29
CA ARG A 60 5.92 0.08 -3.33
C ARG A 60 4.49 -0.22 -2.92
N CYS A 61 4.14 0.18 -1.70
CA CYS A 61 2.80 0.01 -1.18
C CYS A 61 1.94 1.17 -1.69
N VAL A 62 0.77 0.88 -2.27
CA VAL A 62 -0.09 1.90 -2.86
C VAL A 62 -0.47 2.98 -1.83
N ALA A 63 -0.87 2.59 -0.61
CA ALA A 63 -1.10 3.54 0.48
C ALA A 63 0.12 4.42 0.84
N CYS A 64 1.35 3.91 0.68
CA CYS A 64 2.53 4.73 0.90
C CYS A 64 2.77 5.71 -0.25
N GLU A 65 2.46 5.32 -1.48
CA GLU A 65 2.60 6.18 -2.65
C GLU A 65 1.52 7.28 -2.65
N GLU A 66 0.30 6.96 -2.23
CA GLU A 66 -0.78 7.93 -2.05
C GLU A 66 -0.45 8.96 -0.96
N LYS A 67 0.04 8.51 0.21
CA LYS A 67 0.45 9.42 1.30
C LYS A 67 1.78 10.14 1.06
N ALA A 68 2.59 9.71 0.10
CA ALA A 68 3.76 10.49 -0.31
C ALA A 68 3.37 11.81 -1.02
N GLN A 69 2.08 12.03 -1.28
CA GLN A 69 1.52 13.32 -1.66
C GLN A 69 1.08 14.17 -0.46
N ASP A 70 1.54 13.87 0.76
CA ASP A 70 1.60 14.89 1.81
C ASP A 70 2.65 15.94 1.39
N VAL A 71 2.19 16.86 0.54
CA VAL A 71 2.81 18.16 0.30
C VAL A 71 2.85 18.89 1.64
N SER A 72 3.87 18.60 2.45
CA SER A 72 4.21 19.47 3.57
C SER A 72 4.22 20.90 3.03
N PRO A 73 3.48 21.86 3.65
CA PRO A 73 3.49 23.22 3.17
C PRO A 73 4.94 23.66 3.05
N SER A 74 5.30 24.23 1.90
CA SER A 74 6.67 24.71 1.70
C SER A 74 7.03 25.65 2.85
N LEU A 75 8.32 25.75 3.18
CA LEU A 75 8.79 26.70 4.19
C LEU A 75 8.24 28.13 3.92
N ALA A 76 8.02 28.50 2.66
CA ALA A 76 7.41 29.77 2.28
C ALA A 76 5.92 29.88 2.70
N ALA A 77 5.13 28.82 2.58
CA ALA A 77 3.75 28.79 3.06
C ALA A 77 3.68 28.85 4.60
N PHE A 78 4.63 28.20 5.28
CA PHE A 78 4.77 28.29 6.73
C PHE A 78 5.22 29.68 7.21
N MET A 79 6.10 30.35 6.48
CA MET A 79 6.60 31.69 6.83
C MET A 79 5.61 32.82 6.52
N HIS A 80 4.78 32.68 5.48
CA HIS A 80 3.72 33.66 5.19
C HIS A 80 2.65 33.69 6.28
N ASP A 81 2.27 32.53 6.81
CA ASP A 81 1.32 32.41 7.92
C ASP A 81 1.86 33.11 9.19
N TRP A 82 3.15 32.91 9.50
CA TRP A 82 3.80 33.52 10.66
C TRP A 82 3.94 35.05 10.58
N LEU A 83 4.11 35.62 9.38
CA LEU A 83 4.35 37.06 9.19
C LEU A 83 3.08 37.91 9.17
N PHE A 84 1.92 37.30 8.92
CA PHE A 84 0.65 38.00 8.72
C PHE A 84 -0.33 37.87 9.90
N ASP A 85 0.05 37.18 10.98
CA ASP A 85 -0.71 37.04 12.24
C ASP A 85 -0.28 38.08 13.32
N LEU A 86 0.16 39.28 12.91
CA LEU A 86 0.51 40.41 13.80
C LEU A 86 -0.41 41.62 13.59
#